data_AF-A0A954GVR0-F1
#
_entry.id   AF-A0A954GVR0-F1
#
_cell.length_a   1.000
_cell.length_b   1.000
_cell.length_c   1.000
_cell.angle_alpha   90.00
_cell.angle_beta   90.00
_cell.angle_gamma   90.00
#
_symmetry.space_group_name_H-M   'P 1'
#
loop_
_entity.id
_entity.type
_entity.pdbx_description
1 polymer ?
#
loop_
_entity_poly.entity_id
_entity_poly.type
_entity_poly.pdbx_seq_one_letter_code
_entity_poly.pdbx_strand_id
1 'polypeptide(L)'
;MPGIFDTPVSRRNFLATSAALTGSLLLPKAGAFADDKSAEPARIALLSDTHIPATVENNGYRGFVPADNLQEVVKQVLESPAHAAILNGDAARLEGFRDDYVTLKKLLQPLAEKLPIHIGLGNHDDRGNFFKEFPQQPDRKELVQGKHVSLFSLGGTRFVVLDSLLYV
;
A
#
# COMPACT_ATOMS: atom_id res chain seq x y z
N MET A 1 -7.97 -4.01 -4.51
CA MET A 1 -6.75 -3.98 -5.33
C MET A 1 -5.82 -5.01 -4.69
N PRO A 2 -5.03 -5.79 -5.45
CA PRO A 2 -4.08 -6.71 -4.82
C PRO A 2 -3.02 -5.92 -4.04
N GLY A 3 -2.67 -6.38 -2.83
CA GLY A 3 -1.57 -5.83 -2.01
C GLY A 3 -1.70 -4.36 -1.60
N ILE A 4 -2.92 -3.82 -1.50
CA ILE A 4 -3.14 -2.55 -0.79
C ILE A 4 -3.41 -2.86 0.66
N PHE A 5 -2.57 -2.34 1.53
CA PHE A 5 -2.82 -2.33 2.96
C PHE A 5 -3.42 -0.98 3.34
N ASP A 6 -4.74 -0.95 3.51
CA ASP A 6 -5.51 0.17 4.03
C ASP A 6 -6.53 -0.33 5.06
N THR A 7 -6.92 0.52 6.01
CA THR A 7 -8.01 0.23 6.95
C THR A 7 -9.26 1.00 6.49
N PRO A 8 -10.24 0.37 5.81
CA PRO A 8 -11.35 1.11 5.22
C PRO A 8 -12.33 1.66 6.26
N VAL A 9 -12.83 2.87 6.02
CA VAL A 9 -14.01 3.41 6.74
C VAL A 9 -15.23 2.55 6.41
N SER A 10 -16.00 2.14 7.43
CA SER A 10 -17.14 1.24 7.24
C SER A 10 -18.18 1.83 6.27
N ARG A 11 -18.69 0.99 5.35
CA ARG A 11 -19.73 1.36 4.36
C ARG A 11 -20.98 1.96 5.00
N ARG A 12 -21.28 1.56 6.24
CA ARG A 12 -22.42 2.08 7.04
C ARG A 12 -22.25 3.56 7.39
N ASN A 13 -21.05 3.98 7.79
CA ASN A 13 -20.78 5.37 8.11
C ASN A 13 -20.82 6.23 6.85
N PHE A 14 -20.30 5.72 5.72
CA PHE A 14 -20.35 6.41 4.43
C PHE A 14 -21.77 6.63 3.90
N LEU A 15 -22.65 5.63 3.99
CA LEU A 15 -24.04 5.73 3.52
C LEU A 15 -24.87 6.68 4.40
N ALA A 16 -24.64 6.69 5.70
CA ALA A 16 -25.31 7.63 6.62
C ALA A 16 -24.96 9.09 6.29
N THR A 17 -23.71 9.38 5.91
CA THR A 17 -23.29 10.72 5.50
C THR A 17 -23.75 11.08 4.08
N SER A 18 -23.83 10.10 3.17
CA SER A 18 -24.19 10.32 1.76
C SER A 18 -25.69 10.58 1.56
N ALA A 19 -26.57 9.94 2.34
CA ALA A 19 -28.02 10.11 2.21
C ALA A 19 -28.51 11.54 2.50
N ALA A 20 -27.73 12.34 3.23
CA ALA A 20 -28.04 13.76 3.47
C ALA A 20 -27.77 14.66 2.26
N LEU A 21 -26.98 14.23 1.27
CA LEU A 21 -26.52 15.04 0.13
C LEU A 21 -27.28 14.76 -1.18
N THR A 22 -27.97 13.63 -1.30
CA THR A 22 -28.57 13.16 -2.56
C THR A 22 -29.88 13.88 -2.95
N GLY A 23 -30.37 14.81 -2.14
CA GLY A 23 -31.63 15.53 -2.41
C GLY A 23 -31.54 16.60 -3.51
N SER A 24 -30.34 16.97 -3.99
CA SER A 24 -30.15 18.25 -4.71
C SER A 24 -29.55 18.21 -6.11
N LEU A 25 -29.18 17.07 -6.71
CA LEU A 25 -28.56 17.08 -8.05
C LEU A 25 -29.06 15.97 -8.99
N LEU A 26 -30.15 16.25 -9.70
CA LEU A 26 -30.58 15.51 -10.90
C LEU A 26 -30.38 16.37 -12.14
N LEU A 27 -29.20 16.31 -12.78
CA LEU A 27 -29.01 16.73 -14.18
C LEU A 27 -27.85 15.93 -14.82
N PRO A 28 -28.00 15.39 -16.05
CA PRO A 28 -26.92 14.69 -16.74
C PRO A 28 -26.09 15.67 -17.57
N LYS A 29 -24.77 15.62 -17.45
CA LYS A 29 -23.85 16.17 -18.46
C LYS A 29 -22.83 15.12 -18.85
N ALA A 30 -23.03 14.55 -20.03
CA ALA A 30 -22.00 13.86 -20.78
C ALA A 30 -21.02 14.93 -21.32
N GLY A 31 -19.79 14.85 -20.87
CA GLY A 31 -18.69 15.69 -21.32
C GLY A 31 -17.41 15.17 -20.69
N ALA A 32 -16.51 14.62 -21.52
CA ALA A 32 -15.15 14.33 -21.12
C ALA A 32 -14.42 15.67 -20.91
N PHE A 33 -14.53 16.20 -19.69
CA PHE A 33 -13.71 17.32 -19.25
C PHE A 33 -12.48 16.73 -18.55
N ALA A 34 -11.32 16.85 -19.20
CA ALA A 34 -10.11 17.06 -18.44
C ALA A 34 -10.25 18.45 -17.80
N ASP A 35 -10.82 18.47 -16.59
CA ASP A 35 -10.85 19.67 -15.76
C ASP A 35 -9.41 19.88 -15.28
N ASP A 36 -8.66 20.71 -16.00
CA ASP A 36 -7.31 21.16 -15.63
C ASP A 36 -7.40 22.19 -14.50
N LYS A 37 -8.13 21.83 -13.44
CA LYS A 37 -8.04 22.49 -12.15
C LYS A 37 -6.84 21.90 -11.47
N SER A 38 -5.70 22.58 -11.62
CA SER A 38 -4.45 22.42 -10.87
C SER A 38 -4.53 21.24 -9.89
N ALA A 39 -4.45 20.01 -10.41
CA ALA A 39 -4.65 18.85 -9.57
C ALA A 39 -3.51 18.89 -8.54
N GLU A 40 -3.85 18.88 -7.25
CA GLU A 40 -2.83 18.87 -6.20
C GLU A 40 -1.77 17.82 -6.56
N PRO A 41 -0.48 18.19 -6.60
CA PRO A 41 0.55 17.32 -7.12
C PRO A 41 0.56 16.01 -6.33
N ALA A 42 0.63 14.89 -7.06
CA ALA A 42 0.68 13.56 -6.46
C ALA A 42 1.95 13.41 -5.60
N ARG A 43 1.79 13.46 -4.27
CA ARG A 43 2.87 13.22 -3.31
C ARG A 43 2.83 11.78 -2.83
N ILE A 44 3.90 11.06 -3.11
CA ILE A 44 4.07 9.64 -2.76
C ILE A 44 5.26 9.51 -1.82
N ALA A 45 5.09 8.77 -0.74
CA ALA A 45 6.22 8.27 0.04
C ALA A 45 6.75 7.00 -0.64
N LEU A 46 7.97 7.05 -1.17
CA LEU A 46 8.64 5.89 -1.77
C LEU A 46 9.59 5.27 -0.74
N LEU A 47 9.23 4.10 -0.24
CA LEU A 47 9.99 3.26 0.68
C LEU A 47 10.54 2.07 -0.11
N SER A 48 11.60 1.43 0.39
CA SER A 48 12.20 0.25 -0.23
C SER A 48 13.05 -0.52 0.79
N ASP A 49 13.25 -1.83 0.55
CA ASP A 49 14.26 -2.65 1.22
C ASP A 49 14.15 -2.64 2.76
N THR A 50 12.92 -2.75 3.27
CA THR A 50 12.70 -2.73 4.71
C THR A 50 13.24 -3.97 5.41
N HIS A 51 13.32 -5.11 4.72
CA HIS A 51 13.90 -6.35 5.23
C HIS A 51 13.43 -6.71 6.65
N ILE A 52 12.11 -6.62 6.88
CA ILE A 52 11.54 -6.83 8.21
C ILE A 52 11.66 -8.30 8.60
N PRO A 53 12.28 -8.61 9.76
CA PRO A 53 12.30 -9.95 10.31
C PRO A 53 11.06 -10.23 11.18
N ALA A 54 10.74 -11.50 11.37
CA ALA A 54 9.67 -11.99 12.24
C ALA A 54 9.86 -11.53 13.69
N THR A 55 11.10 -11.58 14.20
CA THR A 55 11.48 -11.14 15.55
C THR A 55 12.20 -9.81 15.46
N VAL A 56 11.82 -8.84 16.30
CA VAL A 56 12.41 -7.48 16.25
C VAL A 56 13.61 -7.34 17.17
N GLU A 57 13.66 -8.11 18.26
CA GLU A 57 14.71 -8.03 19.28
C GLU A 57 16.05 -8.53 18.74
N ASN A 58 17.13 -7.77 18.98
CA ASN A 58 18.51 -8.14 18.62
C ASN A 58 18.71 -8.51 17.13
N ASN A 59 17.84 -8.03 16.25
CA ASN A 59 17.86 -8.36 14.83
C ASN A 59 18.62 -7.35 13.96
N GLY A 60 19.34 -6.41 14.58
CA GLY A 60 20.20 -5.47 13.89
C GLY A 60 21.44 -6.12 13.28
N TYR A 61 21.90 -5.61 12.14
CA TYR A 61 23.14 -6.05 11.50
C TYR A 61 23.93 -4.84 10.99
N ARG A 62 25.19 -4.70 11.44
CA ARG A 62 26.10 -3.61 11.02
C ARG A 62 25.48 -2.20 11.16
N GLY A 63 24.71 -1.97 12.22
CA GLY A 63 24.05 -0.68 12.48
C GLY A 63 22.70 -0.49 11.76
N PHE A 64 22.29 -1.43 10.91
CA PHE A 64 20.95 -1.47 10.33
C PHE A 64 20.01 -2.21 11.28
N VAL A 65 18.98 -1.52 11.80
CA VAL A 65 17.96 -2.08 12.68
C VAL A 65 16.59 -1.96 11.99
N PRO A 66 16.15 -2.99 11.26
CA PRO A 66 15.03 -2.90 10.31
C PRO A 66 13.74 -2.34 10.91
N ALA A 67 13.33 -2.87 12.06
CA ALA A 67 12.08 -2.50 12.71
C ALA A 67 12.11 -1.06 13.23
N ASP A 68 13.18 -0.66 13.91
CA ASP A 68 13.33 0.70 14.44
C ASP A 68 13.40 1.73 13.32
N ASN A 69 14.15 1.43 12.26
CA ASN A 69 14.24 2.27 11.08
C ASN A 69 12.86 2.45 10.42
N LEU A 70 12.10 1.36 10.24
CA LEU A 70 10.76 1.46 9.66
C LEU A 70 9.79 2.23 10.57
N GLN A 71 9.84 2.05 11.88
CA GLN A 71 9.01 2.82 12.81
C GLN A 71 9.29 4.32 12.71
N GLU A 72 10.56 4.70 12.59
CA GLU A 72 10.94 6.10 12.44
C GLU A 72 10.48 6.66 11.09
N VAL A 73 10.68 5.91 10.00
CA VAL A 73 10.17 6.28 8.67
C VAL A 73 8.64 6.42 8.68
N VAL A 74 7.90 5.53 9.35
CA VAL A 74 6.45 5.62 9.48
C VAL A 74 6.02 6.93 10.12
N LYS A 75 6.68 7.38 11.21
CA LYS A 75 6.39 8.68 11.83
C LYS A 75 6.66 9.84 10.85
N GLN A 76 7.78 9.83 10.17
CA GLN A 76 8.14 10.88 9.21
C GLN A 76 7.16 10.96 8.04
N VAL A 77 6.69 9.81 7.53
CA VAL A 77 5.68 9.79 6.47
C VAL A 77 4.33 10.31 6.99
N LEU A 78 3.94 9.98 8.23
CA LEU A 78 2.72 10.49 8.85
C LEU A 78 2.71 12.01 9.04
N GLU A 79 3.89 12.63 9.20
CA GLU A 79 4.06 14.08 9.29
C GLU A 79 4.21 14.75 7.92
N SER A 80 4.36 13.96 6.85
CA SER A 80 4.52 14.45 5.48
C SER A 80 3.16 14.70 4.79
N PRO A 81 3.12 15.51 3.72
CA PRO A 81 1.92 15.70 2.91
C PRO A 81 1.72 14.59 1.85
N ALA A 82 2.18 13.36 2.12
CA ALA A 82 2.01 12.22 1.22
C ALA A 82 0.55 11.76 1.17
N HIS A 83 0.07 11.42 -0.03
CA HIS A 83 -1.29 10.92 -0.23
C HIS A 83 -1.34 9.39 -0.34
N ALA A 84 -0.21 8.73 -0.62
CA ALA A 84 -0.05 7.29 -0.65
C ALA A 84 1.41 6.91 -0.40
N ALA A 85 1.66 5.65 -0.06
CA ALA A 85 3.00 5.09 0.05
C ALA A 85 3.20 3.92 -0.92
N ILE A 86 4.41 3.77 -1.42
CA ILE A 86 4.86 2.59 -2.17
C ILE A 86 6.02 1.98 -1.38
N LEU A 87 5.93 0.70 -1.04
CA LEU A 87 7.05 -0.10 -0.55
C LEU A 87 7.57 -0.94 -1.71
N ASN A 88 8.72 -0.56 -2.28
CA ASN A 88 9.20 -1.05 -3.56
C ASN A 88 10.00 -2.36 -3.47
N GLY A 89 9.43 -3.37 -2.80
CA GLY A 89 10.02 -4.70 -2.67
C GLY A 89 10.98 -4.86 -1.49
N ASP A 90 11.45 -6.08 -1.32
CA ASP A 90 12.26 -6.57 -0.20
C ASP A 90 11.66 -6.17 1.14
N ALA A 91 10.35 -6.40 1.23
CA ALA A 91 9.53 -6.02 2.37
C ALA A 91 9.88 -6.88 3.59
N ALA A 92 9.96 -8.19 3.37
CA ALA A 92 10.43 -9.17 4.35
C ALA A 92 11.94 -9.42 4.25
N ARG A 93 12.52 -10.00 5.30
CA ARG A 93 13.93 -10.36 5.36
C ARG A 93 14.18 -11.74 4.75
N LEU A 94 15.35 -11.92 4.15
CA LEU A 94 15.89 -13.21 3.69
C LEU A 94 14.99 -13.94 2.68
N GLU A 95 14.06 -14.77 3.14
CA GLU A 95 13.30 -15.70 2.31
C GLU A 95 11.78 -15.41 2.32
N GLY A 96 11.35 -14.32 2.96
CA GLY A 96 9.94 -13.94 2.95
C GLY A 96 9.08 -14.88 3.77
N PHE A 97 9.47 -15.17 5.01
CA PHE A 97 8.65 -16.01 5.87
C PHE A 97 7.36 -15.29 6.25
N ARG A 98 6.30 -16.07 6.47
CA ARG A 98 4.98 -15.52 6.83
C ARG A 98 5.05 -14.56 8.03
N ASP A 99 5.80 -14.91 9.07
CA ASP A 99 5.87 -14.11 10.29
C ASP A 99 6.63 -12.78 10.08
N ASP A 100 7.50 -12.69 9.07
CA ASP A 100 8.11 -11.43 8.64
C ASP A 100 7.03 -10.44 8.18
N TYR A 101 6.09 -10.91 7.36
CA TYR A 101 4.94 -10.13 6.90
C TYR A 101 3.97 -9.77 8.02
N VAL A 102 3.77 -10.65 9.01
CA VAL A 102 2.98 -10.33 10.21
C VAL A 102 3.60 -9.14 10.96
N THR A 103 4.92 -9.14 11.13
CA THR A 103 5.63 -8.04 11.79
C THR A 103 5.60 -6.78 10.94
N LEU A 104 5.87 -6.87 9.62
CA LEU A 104 5.76 -5.75 8.69
C LEU A 104 4.37 -5.09 8.77
N LYS A 105 3.31 -5.89 8.73
CA LYS A 105 1.92 -5.42 8.80
C LYS A 105 1.65 -4.64 10.09
N LYS A 106 2.15 -5.11 11.24
CA LYS A 106 2.04 -4.39 12.52
C LYS A 106 2.77 -3.05 12.48
N LEU A 107 3.98 -3.01 11.93
CA LEU A 107 4.79 -1.78 11.84
C LEU A 107 4.17 -0.75 10.90
N LEU A 108 3.56 -1.20 9.80
CA LEU A 108 2.89 -0.33 8.82
C LEU A 108 1.46 0.07 9.23
N GLN A 109 0.87 -0.56 10.24
CA GLN A 109 -0.53 -0.33 10.64
C GLN A 109 -0.85 1.16 10.89
N PRO A 110 -0.03 1.95 11.62
CA PRO A 110 -0.32 3.37 11.82
C PRO A 110 -0.38 4.17 10.52
N LEU A 111 0.43 3.79 9.53
CA LEU A 111 0.45 4.44 8.22
C LEU A 111 -0.77 4.02 7.37
N ALA A 112 -1.14 2.75 7.41
CA ALA A 112 -2.29 2.18 6.70
C ALA A 112 -3.66 2.71 7.19
N GLU A 113 -3.71 3.28 8.40
CA GLU A 113 -4.88 3.98 8.93
C GLU A 113 -5.06 5.39 8.33
N LYS A 114 -4.03 5.95 7.69
CA LYS A 114 -4.03 7.31 7.14
C LYS A 114 -4.01 7.36 5.63
N LEU A 115 -3.24 6.49 5.00
CA LEU A 115 -3.07 6.48 3.55
C LEU A 115 -2.88 5.04 3.03
N PRO A 116 -3.22 4.78 1.75
CA PRO A 116 -3.01 3.47 1.16
C PRO A 116 -1.53 3.18 0.96
N ILE A 117 -1.12 1.95 1.30
CA ILE A 117 0.25 1.46 1.09
C ILE A 117 0.23 0.40 -0.01
N HIS A 118 0.97 0.65 -1.09
CA HIS A 118 1.15 -0.27 -2.20
C HIS A 118 2.48 -1.01 -2.04
N ILE A 119 2.41 -2.28 -1.67
CA ILE A 119 3.61 -3.10 -1.45
C ILE A 119 3.93 -3.86 -2.74
N GLY A 120 5.09 -3.61 -3.32
CA GLY A 120 5.71 -4.44 -4.35
C GLY A 120 6.51 -5.59 -3.73
N LEU A 121 6.97 -6.52 -4.57
CA LEU A 121 7.77 -7.68 -4.13
C LEU A 121 9.17 -7.60 -4.70
N GLY A 122 10.17 -7.87 -3.86
CA GLY A 122 11.58 -7.99 -4.24
C GLY A 122 12.06 -9.44 -4.19
N ASN A 123 13.36 -9.65 -4.37
CA ASN A 123 13.95 -11.00 -4.41
C ASN A 123 14.03 -11.70 -3.06
N HIS A 124 13.89 -10.97 -1.94
CA HIS A 124 13.81 -11.54 -0.60
C HIS A 124 12.36 -11.84 -0.16
N ASP A 125 11.38 -11.58 -1.02
CA ASP A 125 9.98 -11.82 -0.74
C ASP A 125 9.48 -13.17 -1.30
N ASP A 126 8.42 -13.70 -0.69
CA ASP A 126 7.69 -14.89 -1.13
C ASP A 126 6.23 -14.50 -1.41
N ARG A 127 5.75 -14.75 -2.62
CA ARG A 127 4.37 -14.41 -3.04
C ARG A 127 3.31 -15.10 -2.20
N GLY A 128 3.49 -16.39 -1.94
CA GLY A 128 2.49 -17.21 -1.26
C GLY A 128 2.31 -16.76 0.18
N ASN A 129 3.40 -16.50 0.89
CA ASN A 129 3.41 -15.98 2.24
C ASN A 129 2.93 -14.54 2.30
N PHE A 130 3.34 -13.70 1.34
CA PHE A 130 2.81 -12.34 1.21
C PHE A 130 1.28 -12.34 1.09
N PHE A 131 0.71 -13.16 0.21
CA PHE A 131 -0.75 -13.22 0.02
C PHE A 131 -1.51 -13.83 1.21
N LYS A 132 -0.86 -14.61 2.08
CA LYS A 132 -1.49 -15.07 3.33
C LYS A 132 -1.74 -13.90 4.29
N GLU A 133 -0.85 -12.90 4.31
CA GLU A 133 -0.95 -11.74 5.21
C GLU A 133 -1.61 -10.51 4.56
N PHE A 134 -1.42 -10.32 3.26
CA PHE A 134 -2.00 -9.26 2.44
C PHE A 134 -2.89 -9.86 1.35
N PRO A 135 -4.08 -10.39 1.71
CA PRO A 135 -4.91 -11.14 0.78
C PRO A 135 -5.37 -10.28 -0.39
N GLN A 136 -5.39 -10.89 -1.58
CA GLN A 136 -6.01 -10.27 -2.74
C GLN A 136 -7.52 -10.11 -2.50
N GLN A 137 -8.08 -8.99 -2.97
CA GLN A 137 -9.54 -8.81 -2.93
C GLN A 137 -10.21 -9.82 -3.87
N PRO A 138 -11.17 -10.64 -3.39
CA PRO A 138 -11.74 -11.75 -4.16
C PRO A 138 -12.35 -11.36 -5.51
N ASP A 139 -12.91 -10.14 -5.58
CA ASP A 139 -13.64 -9.65 -6.75
C ASP A 139 -12.72 -9.15 -7.88
N ARG A 140 -11.39 -9.30 -7.74
CA ARG A 140 -10.42 -8.74 -8.68
C ARG A 140 -9.64 -9.83 -9.38
N LYS A 141 -9.74 -9.84 -10.71
CA LYS A 141 -8.89 -10.67 -11.57
C LYS A 141 -7.44 -10.27 -11.39
N GLU A 142 -6.59 -11.28 -11.32
CA GLU A 142 -5.16 -11.13 -11.48
C GLU A 142 -4.85 -10.42 -12.81
N LEU A 143 -3.98 -9.41 -12.77
CA LEU A 143 -3.66 -8.59 -13.95
C LEU A 143 -2.67 -9.28 -14.87
N VAL A 144 -1.71 -10.00 -14.28
CA VAL A 144 -0.70 -10.79 -14.96
C VAL A 144 -0.59 -12.10 -14.21
N GLN A 145 -0.81 -13.22 -14.90
CA GLN A 145 -0.84 -14.54 -14.29
C GLN A 145 0.44 -14.85 -13.52
N GLY A 146 0.31 -15.29 -12.27
CA GLY A 146 1.41 -15.63 -11.38
C GLY A 146 2.23 -14.43 -10.89
N LYS A 147 1.70 -13.21 -10.98
CA LYS A 147 2.42 -11.97 -10.64
C LYS A 147 1.58 -11.03 -9.78
N HIS A 148 2.26 -10.35 -8.85
CA HIS A 148 1.64 -9.31 -8.03
C HIS A 148 1.78 -7.94 -8.71
N VAL A 149 0.71 -7.42 -9.30
CA VAL A 149 0.72 -6.09 -9.92
C VAL A 149 -0.24 -5.17 -9.18
N SER A 150 0.26 -4.04 -8.66
CA SER A 150 -0.58 -3.00 -8.06
C SER A 150 -0.79 -1.85 -9.04
N LEU A 151 -2.05 -1.43 -9.20
CA LEU A 151 -2.45 -0.32 -10.06
C LEU A 151 -3.23 0.70 -9.23
N PHE A 152 -2.85 1.97 -9.32
CA PHE A 152 -3.62 3.06 -8.74
C PHE A 152 -3.45 4.36 -9.51
N SER A 153 -4.26 5.35 -9.19
CA SER A 153 -4.18 6.67 -9.80
C SER A 153 -4.29 7.74 -8.73
N LEU A 154 -3.43 8.75 -8.81
CA LEU A 154 -3.36 9.86 -7.88
C LEU A 154 -2.93 11.11 -8.63
N GLY A 155 -3.61 12.24 -8.40
CA GLY A 155 -3.26 13.52 -9.03
C GLY A 155 -3.15 13.46 -10.55
N GLY A 156 -4.07 12.76 -11.23
CA GLY A 156 -4.04 12.56 -12.68
C GLY A 156 -2.96 11.60 -13.19
N THR A 157 -2.08 11.07 -12.33
CA THR A 157 -1.02 10.13 -12.69
C THR A 157 -1.44 8.70 -12.39
N ARG A 158 -1.21 7.77 -13.32
CA ARG A 158 -1.39 6.33 -13.10
C ARG A 158 -0.08 5.69 -12.67
N PHE A 159 -0.11 5.00 -11.55
CA PHE A 159 1.01 4.24 -11.01
C PHE A 159 0.81 2.75 -11.29
N VAL A 160 1.89 2.11 -11.71
CA VAL A 160 1.96 0.67 -12.01
C VAL A 160 3.14 0.09 -11.23
N VAL A 161 2.85 -0.65 -10.16
CA VAL A 161 3.87 -1.37 -9.38
C VAL A 161 3.93 -2.79 -9.93
N LEU A 162 5.04 -3.12 -10.58
CA LEU A 162 5.28 -4.40 -11.22
C LEU A 162 6.00 -5.36 -10.28
N ASP A 163 5.79 -6.65 -10.51
CA ASP A 163 6.48 -7.72 -9.81
C ASP A 163 7.58 -8.30 -10.70
N SER A 164 8.82 -7.97 -10.32
CA SER A 164 10.05 -8.44 -10.96
C SER A 164 10.67 -9.66 -10.28
N LEU A 165 10.09 -10.14 -9.17
CA LEU A 165 10.57 -11.33 -8.46
C LEU A 165 10.55 -12.52 -9.42
N LEU A 166 11.68 -13.20 -9.58
CA LEU A 166 11.83 -14.25 -10.59
C LEU A 166 11.31 -15.60 -10.11
N TYR A 167 11.51 -15.90 -8.83
CA TYR A 167 11.28 -17.23 -8.26
C TYR A 167 10.00 -17.27 -7.43
N VAL A 168 9.47 -18.49 -7.25
CA VAL A 168 8.24 -18.81 -6.50
C VAL A 168 8.63 -19.35 -5.15
#